data_AF-A0YRP9-F1
#
_entry.id   AF-A0YRP9-F1
#
_cell.length_a   1.000
_cell.length_b   1.000
_cell.length_c   1.000
_cell.angle_alpha   90.00
_cell.angle_beta   90.00
_cell.angle_gamma   90.00
#
_symmetry.space_group_name_H-M   'P 1'
#
loop_
_entity.id
_entity.type
_entity.pdbx_description
1 polymer ?
#
loop_
_entity_poly.entity_id
_entity_poly.type
_entity_poly.pdbx_seq_one_letter_code
_entity_poly.pdbx_strand_id
1 'polypeptide(L)'
;MFLKQMKKIHNLAIEELDSIRKRQQITTEKLVSVLTDVLVVFNEDVPDSKPLEQLQTIFKQTGGVEQLLTECEEINADQGNNYFP
;
A
#
# COMPACT_ATOMS: atom_id res chain seq x y z
N MET A 1 -24.29 -30.32 15.53
CA MET A 1 -23.39 -29.36 16.21
C MET A 1 -22.26 -28.90 15.30
N PHE A 2 -21.58 -29.81 14.59
CA PHE A 2 -20.53 -29.51 13.61
C PHE A 2 -20.89 -28.47 12.54
N LEU A 3 -22.07 -28.56 11.93
CA LEU A 3 -22.50 -27.60 10.90
C LEU A 3 -22.59 -26.16 11.42
N LYS A 4 -23.02 -25.97 12.69
CA LYS A 4 -23.02 -24.63 13.32
C LYS A 4 -21.60 -24.13 13.56
N GLN A 5 -20.70 -25.01 13.97
CA GLN A 5 -19.28 -24.68 14.18
C GLN A 5 -18.59 -24.32 12.86
N MET A 6 -18.78 -25.11 11.80
CA MET A 6 -18.28 -24.81 10.45
C MET A 6 -18.79 -23.47 9.95
N LYS A 7 -20.09 -23.20 10.09
CA LYS A 7 -20.67 -21.92 9.67
C LYS A 7 -20.04 -20.74 10.41
N LYS A 8 -19.75 -20.89 11.71
CA LYS A 8 -19.06 -19.87 12.50
C LYS A 8 -17.63 -19.62 11.99
N ILE A 9 -16.85 -20.69 11.75
CA ILE A 9 -15.48 -20.59 11.23
C ILE A 9 -15.47 -19.94 9.84
N HIS A 10 -16.38 -20.35 8.97
CA HIS A 10 -16.49 -19.79 7.63
C HIS A 10 -16.81 -18.29 7.65
N ASN A 11 -17.77 -17.87 8.49
CA ASN A 11 -18.10 -16.45 8.62
C ASN A 11 -16.91 -15.64 9.16
N LEU A 12 -16.19 -16.14 10.17
CA LEU A 12 -14.99 -15.49 10.69
C LEU A 12 -13.91 -15.38 9.61
N ALA A 13 -13.69 -16.43 8.83
CA ALA A 13 -12.73 -16.40 7.73
C ALA A 13 -13.11 -15.41 6.63
N ILE A 14 -14.40 -15.22 6.35
CA ILE A 14 -14.87 -14.19 5.41
C ILE A 14 -14.58 -12.79 5.97
N GLU A 15 -14.92 -12.55 7.24
CA GLU A 15 -14.67 -11.26 7.90
C GLU A 15 -13.18 -10.91 7.91
N GLU A 16 -12.33 -11.90 8.20
CA GLU A 16 -10.88 -11.74 8.20
C GLU A 16 -10.34 -11.48 6.77
N LEU A 17 -10.81 -12.23 5.77
CA LEU A 17 -10.47 -12.00 4.37
C LEU A 17 -10.85 -10.59 3.90
N ASP A 18 -12.03 -10.11 4.27
CA ASP A 18 -12.46 -8.75 3.95
C ASP A 18 -11.60 -7.70 4.64
N SER A 19 -11.15 -7.96 5.87
CA SER A 19 -10.23 -7.06 6.58
C SER A 19 -8.86 -6.97 5.91
N ILE A 20 -8.32 -8.09 5.43
CA ILE A 20 -7.06 -8.16 4.70
C ILE A 20 -7.17 -7.37 3.39
N ARG A 21 -8.23 -7.62 2.62
CA ARG A 21 -8.48 -6.90 1.37
C ARG A 21 -8.61 -5.40 1.56
N LYS A 22 -9.31 -4.95 2.60
CA LYS A 22 -9.41 -3.52 2.94
C LYS A 22 -8.05 -2.92 3.24
N ARG A 23 -7.21 -3.62 4.01
CA ARG A 23 -5.85 -3.16 4.31
C ARG A 23 -5.03 -3.02 3.03
N GLN A 24 -5.03 -4.05 2.18
CA GLN A 24 -4.34 -4.03 0.88
C GLN A 24 -4.82 -2.87 -0.01
N GLN A 25 -6.13 -2.63 -0.06
CA GLN A 25 -6.70 -1.53 -0.82
C GLN A 25 -6.18 -0.17 -0.30
N ILE A 26 -6.20 0.05 1.01
CA ILE A 26 -5.69 1.28 1.63
C ILE A 26 -4.20 1.48 1.32
N THR A 27 -3.38 0.43 1.44
CA THR A 27 -1.94 0.51 1.13
C THR A 27 -1.71 0.82 -0.35
N THR A 28 -2.49 0.19 -1.25
CA THR A 28 -2.37 0.42 -2.69
C THR A 28 -2.78 1.85 -3.06
N GLU A 29 -3.88 2.35 -2.50
CA GLU A 29 -4.34 3.73 -2.70
C GLU A 29 -3.31 4.74 -2.21
N LYS A 30 -2.68 4.48 -1.06
CA LYS A 30 -1.58 5.29 -0.53
C LYS A 30 -0.40 5.33 -1.49
N LEU A 31 0.06 4.18 -1.99
CA LEU A 31 1.19 4.12 -2.94
C LEU A 31 0.88 4.83 -4.27
N VAL A 32 -0.34 4.68 -4.80
CA VAL A 32 -0.78 5.37 -6.01
C VAL A 32 -0.82 6.89 -5.80
N SER A 33 -1.25 7.35 -4.61
CA SER A 33 -1.21 8.77 -4.27
C SER A 33 0.22 9.30 -4.29
N VAL A 34 1.16 8.61 -3.65
CA VAL A 34 2.59 9.01 -3.65
C VAL A 34 3.14 9.06 -5.06
N LEU A 35 2.86 8.06 -5.90
CA LEU A 35 3.29 8.06 -7.29
C LEU A 35 2.69 9.24 -8.06
N THR A 36 1.43 9.59 -7.79
CA THR A 36 0.78 10.76 -8.39
C THR A 36 1.50 12.05 -8.00
N ASP A 37 1.84 12.22 -6.73
CA ASP A 37 2.57 13.40 -6.24
C ASP A 37 3.97 13.51 -6.88
N VAL A 38 4.65 12.37 -7.04
CA VAL A 38 5.93 12.27 -7.75
C VAL A 38 5.78 12.71 -9.21
N LEU A 39 4.74 12.22 -9.92
CA LEU A 39 4.49 12.58 -11.32
C LEU A 39 4.18 14.07 -11.49
N VAL A 40 3.46 14.68 -10.54
CA VAL A 40 3.19 16.13 -10.54
C VAL A 40 4.48 16.92 -10.45
N VAL A 41 5.40 16.55 -9.55
CA VAL A 41 6.71 17.22 -9.40
C VAL A 41 7.52 17.20 -10.69
N PHE A 42 7.45 16.11 -11.47
CA PHE A 42 8.16 16.00 -12.74
C PHE A 42 7.46 16.67 -13.92
N ASN A 43 6.14 16.85 -13.85
CA ASN A 43 5.36 17.52 -14.89
C ASN A 43 5.38 19.05 -14.75
N GLU A 44 5.67 19.56 -13.55
CA GLU A 44 5.89 20.99 -13.32
C GLU A 44 7.23 21.42 -13.94
N ASP A 45 7.16 21.86 -15.20
CA ASP A 45 8.29 22.38 -16.01
C ASP A 45 8.69 23.79 -15.51
N VAL A 46 9.19 23.84 -14.27
CA VAL A 46 9.59 25.08 -13.60
C VAL A 46 11.09 25.28 -13.77
N PRO A 47 11.54 26.35 -14.44
CA PRO A 47 12.96 26.64 -14.64
C PRO A 47 13.56 27.15 -13.33
N ASP A 48 13.93 26.22 -12.45
CA ASP A 48 14.62 26.32 -11.14
C ASP A 48 14.02 25.38 -10.08
N SER A 49 13.04 24.54 -10.43
CA SER A 49 12.65 23.48 -9.50
C SER A 49 13.85 22.59 -9.21
N LYS A 50 13.98 22.19 -7.95
CA LYS A 50 14.90 21.14 -7.51
C LYS A 50 14.05 19.91 -7.23
N PRO A 51 13.76 19.07 -8.25
CA PRO A 51 12.82 17.96 -8.11
C PRO A 51 13.26 17.02 -7.00
N LEU A 52 14.57 16.86 -6.83
CA LEU A 52 15.16 16.05 -5.77
C LEU A 52 14.74 16.49 -4.35
N GLU A 53 14.72 17.80 -4.07
CA GLU A 53 14.35 18.32 -2.74
C GLU A 53 12.84 18.17 -2.49
N GLN A 54 12.02 18.34 -3.54
CA GLN A 54 10.57 18.12 -3.49
C GLN A 54 10.22 16.64 -3.28
N LEU A 55 10.89 15.73 -3.99
CA LEU A 55 10.73 14.27 -3.80
C LEU A 55 11.11 13.83 -2.39
N GLN A 56 12.23 14.32 -1.86
CA GLN A 56 12.63 14.04 -0.48
C GLN A 56 11.59 14.53 0.53
N THR A 57 10.90 15.63 0.23
CA THR A 57 9.82 16.17 1.08
C THR A 57 8.59 15.27 1.02
N ILE A 58 8.16 14.87 -0.19
CA ILE A 58 7.04 13.93 -0.39
C ILE A 58 7.31 12.63 0.37
N PHE A 59 8.47 12.00 0.14
CA PHE A 59 8.81 10.75 0.81
C PHE A 59 8.86 10.88 2.33
N LYS A 60 9.38 11.98 2.88
CA LYS A 60 9.37 12.22 4.33
C LYS A 60 7.95 12.35 4.89
N GLN A 61 7.05 13.00 4.16
CA GLN A 61 5.65 13.17 4.57
C GLN A 61 4.89 11.84 4.59
N THR A 62 5.22 10.90 3.70
CA THR A 62 4.55 9.60 3.63
C THR A 62 5.12 8.52 4.56
N GLY A 63 6.12 8.87 5.39
CA GLY A 63 6.74 7.95 6.35
C GLY A 63 8.16 7.48 6.01
N GLY A 64 8.71 7.96 4.89
CA GLY A 64 10.07 7.69 4.43
C GLY A 64 10.14 6.66 3.31
N VAL A 65 11.29 6.64 2.62
CA VAL A 65 11.52 5.74 1.48
C VAL A 65 11.52 4.27 1.92
N GLU A 66 12.08 3.97 3.10
CA GLU A 66 12.11 2.59 3.62
C GLU A 66 10.70 2.02 3.86
N GLN A 67 9.80 2.82 4.44
CA GLN A 67 8.41 2.38 4.66
C GLN A 67 7.67 2.14 3.34
N LEU A 68 7.86 3.01 2.35
CA LEU A 68 7.26 2.84 1.03
C LEU A 68 7.81 1.60 0.31
N LEU A 69 9.10 1.29 0.47
CA LEU A 69 9.69 0.07 -0.10
C LEU A 69 9.11 -1.18 0.56
N THR A 70 8.96 -1.19 1.89
CA THR A 70 8.31 -2.31 2.59
C THR A 70 6.85 -2.47 2.15
N GLU A 71 6.09 -1.38 2.03
CA GLU A 71 4.70 -1.42 1.53
C GLU A 71 4.62 -1.96 0.09
N CYS A 72 5.59 -1.62 -0.77
CA CYS A 72 5.69 -2.18 -2.13
C CYS A 72 6.02 -3.68 -2.11
N GLU A 73 6.91 -4.12 -1.23
CA GLU A 73 7.28 -5.52 -1.06
C GLU A 73 6.11 -6.36 -0.54
N GLU A 74 5.36 -5.85 0.44
CA GLU A 74 4.15 -6.49 0.98
C GLU A 74 3.11 -6.72 -0.13
N ILE A 75 2.82 -5.69 -0.93
CA ILE A 75 1.86 -5.80 -2.05
C ILE A 75 2.36 -6.78 -3.11
N ASN A 76 3.65 -6.78 -3.43
CA ASN A 76 4.22 -7.72 -4.40
C ASN A 76 4.20 -9.17 -3.90
N ALA A 77 4.46 -9.39 -2.61
CA ALA A 77 4.37 -10.70 -1.99
C ALA A 77 2.92 -11.24 -2.07
N ASP A 78 1.95 -10.38 -1.73
CA ASP A 78 0.53 -10.71 -1.79
C ASP A 78 0.05 -11.04 -3.23
N GLN A 79 0.53 -10.33 -4.26
CA GLN A 79 0.19 -10.64 -5.65
C GLN A 79 0.91 -11.88 -6.20
N GLY A 80 2.13 -12.14 -5.73
CA GLY A 80 2.93 -13.30 -6.12
C GLY A 80 2.49 -14.61 -5.45
N ASN A 81 1.49 -14.58 -4.55
CA ASN A 81 1.18 -15.67 -3.62
C ASN A 81 2.41 -16.10 -2.81
N ASN A 82 3.33 -15.16 -2.57
CA ASN A 82 4.54 -15.34 -1.80
C ASN A 82 4.25 -14.92 -0.36
N TYR A 83 4.56 -15.79 0.59
CA TYR A 83 4.40 -15.48 2.00
C TYR A 83 5.40 -14.37 2.38
N PHE A 84 4.91 -13.21 2.79
CA PHE A 84 5.73 -12.19 3.44
C PHE A 84 5.87 -12.61 4.92
N PRO A 85 7.09 -12.94 5.40
CA PRO A 85 7.30 -13.44 6.76
C PRO A 85 7.15 -12.36 7.84
#